data_AF-A0A1G6WW41-F1
#
_entry.id   AF-A0A1G6WW41-F1
#
_cell.length_a   1.000
_cell.length_b   1.000
_cell.length_c   1.000
_cell.angle_alpha   90.00
_cell.angle_beta   90.00
_cell.angle_gamma   90.00
#
_symmetry.space_group_name_H-M   'P 1'
#
loop_
_entity.id
_entity.type
_entity.pdbx_description
1 polymer ?
#
loop_
_entity_poly.entity_id
_entity_poly.type
_entity_poly.pdbx_seq_one_letter_code
_entity_poly.pdbx_strand_id
1 'polypeptide(L)'
;MWDDFDDEDPDFDEEGSFDYHKDQERVYKHPLMKKARDIVGLTKALVGSLDEARRELYGTLMLEDSLSLTAKFSAAENSSDYVIKMEKAMLIKIHAKSLFSITYQLALEETHAEEHLQLLREAIEEYRKLFLDWIKEFDSKDRTDDGWGIFTG
;
A
#
# COMPACT_ATOMS: atom_id res chain seq x y z
N MET A 1 -26.79 -25.79 8.15
CA MET A 1 -27.37 -25.33 9.42
C MET A 1 -26.19 -24.87 10.24
N TRP A 2 -25.99 -23.57 10.32
CA TRP A 2 -24.97 -22.92 11.13
C TRP A 2 -25.77 -22.09 12.13
N ASP A 3 -26.26 -22.76 13.16
CA ASP A 3 -26.74 -22.15 14.40
C ASP A 3 -25.72 -22.55 15.47
N ASP A 4 -25.47 -21.65 16.42
CA ASP A 4 -24.59 -21.77 17.59
C ASP A 4 -23.15 -21.22 17.45
N PHE A 5 -23.03 -19.97 16.97
CA PHE A 5 -22.10 -19.03 17.61
C PHE A 5 -22.97 -18.06 18.41
N ASP A 6 -23.13 -18.37 19.69
CA ASP A 6 -23.85 -17.55 20.66
C ASP A 6 -23.36 -16.10 20.62
N ASP A 7 -24.35 -15.22 20.59
CA ASP A 7 -24.31 -13.77 20.69
C ASP A 7 -23.68 -13.30 22.01
N GLU A 8 -22.35 -13.30 22.09
CA GLU A 8 -21.63 -12.35 22.95
C GLU A 8 -20.81 -11.44 22.02
N ASP A 9 -21.50 -10.52 21.33
CA ASP A 9 -20.86 -9.30 20.84
C ASP A 9 -20.33 -8.57 22.07
N PRO A 10 -19.00 -8.48 22.28
CA PRO A 10 -18.48 -7.65 23.35
C PRO A 10 -18.89 -6.22 23.01
N ASP A 11 -19.75 -5.61 23.84
CA ASP A 11 -20.26 -4.25 23.74
C ASP A 11 -19.23 -3.31 23.09
N PHE A 12 -19.29 -3.17 21.77
CA PHE A 12 -18.40 -2.31 21.01
C PHE A 12 -19.05 -0.93 21.10
N ASP A 13 -18.67 -0.18 22.12
CA ASP A 13 -19.21 1.15 22.41
C ASP A 13 -19.41 1.95 21.12
N GLU A 14 -20.64 2.41 20.88
CA GLU A 14 -21.07 3.12 19.66
C GLU A 14 -20.15 4.33 19.36
N GLU A 15 -19.56 4.91 20.41
CA GLU A 15 -18.59 6.01 20.38
C GLU A 15 -17.23 5.60 19.76
N GLY A 16 -16.75 4.39 20.06
CA GLY A 16 -15.55 3.81 19.44
C GLY A 16 -15.77 3.44 17.97
N SER A 17 -16.99 3.00 17.62
CA SER A 17 -17.36 2.73 16.22
C SER A 17 -17.33 4.00 15.34
N PHE A 18 -17.78 5.12 15.89
CA PHE A 18 -17.85 6.40 15.19
C PHE A 18 -16.46 7.00 14.90
N ASP A 19 -15.52 6.85 15.83
CA ASP A 19 -14.13 7.31 15.66
C ASP A 19 -13.40 6.50 14.60
N TYR A 20 -13.55 5.17 14.62
CA TYR A 20 -13.00 4.27 13.60
C TYR A 20 -13.45 4.62 12.17
N HIS A 21 -14.73 4.96 11.99
CA HIS A 21 -15.25 5.33 10.67
C HIS A 21 -14.65 6.62 10.13
N LYS A 22 -14.41 7.62 10.99
CA LYS A 22 -13.80 8.90 10.59
C LYS A 22 -12.33 8.74 10.23
N ASP A 23 -11.58 7.95 10.98
CA ASP A 23 -10.18 7.70 10.70
C ASP A 23 -9.98 6.96 9.38
N GLN A 24 -10.82 5.95 9.11
CA GLN A 24 -10.84 5.29 7.80
C GLN A 24 -11.16 6.29 6.68
N GLU A 25 -12.15 7.16 6.87
CA GLU A 25 -12.52 8.14 5.85
C GLU A 25 -11.37 9.13 5.56
N ARG A 26 -10.64 9.60 6.58
CA ARG A 26 -9.43 10.44 6.43
C ARG A 26 -8.39 9.75 5.57
N VAL A 27 -8.06 8.49 5.90
CA VAL A 27 -7.08 7.67 5.18
C VAL A 27 -7.51 7.48 3.72
N TYR A 28 -8.76 7.12 3.45
CA TYR A 28 -9.26 6.89 2.09
C TYR A 28 -9.37 8.16 1.24
N LYS A 29 -9.56 9.33 1.87
CA LYS A 29 -9.58 10.63 1.16
C LYS A 29 -8.18 11.15 0.82
N HIS A 30 -7.14 10.66 1.49
CA HIS A 30 -5.77 11.11 1.32
C HIS A 30 -5.28 10.93 -0.14
N PRO A 31 -4.60 11.92 -0.75
CA PRO A 31 -4.13 11.82 -2.13
C PRO A 31 -3.24 10.61 -2.39
N LEU A 32 -2.34 10.27 -1.45
CA LEU A 32 -1.45 9.12 -1.57
C LEU A 32 -2.23 7.80 -1.60
N MET A 33 -3.27 7.65 -0.77
CA MET A 33 -4.12 6.46 -0.75
C MET A 33 -4.89 6.30 -2.06
N LYS A 34 -5.48 7.39 -2.56
CA LYS A 34 -6.17 7.38 -3.87
C LYS A 34 -5.24 6.91 -4.96
N LYS A 35 -4.02 7.46 -5.01
CA LYS A 35 -3.03 7.07 -6.02
C LYS A 35 -2.54 5.63 -5.86
N ALA A 36 -2.39 5.12 -4.63
CA ALA A 36 -2.10 3.70 -4.39
C ALA A 36 -3.23 2.80 -4.92
N ARG A 37 -4.49 3.18 -4.74
CA ARG A 37 -5.64 2.42 -5.27
C ARG A 37 -5.69 2.45 -6.79
N ASP A 38 -5.34 3.57 -7.42
CA ASP A 38 -5.19 3.64 -8.88
C ASP A 38 -4.12 2.67 -9.37
N ILE A 39 -2.96 2.61 -8.68
CA ILE A 39 -1.89 1.65 -8.98
C ILE A 39 -2.42 0.21 -8.85
N VAL A 40 -3.13 -0.14 -7.78
CA VAL A 40 -3.76 -1.47 -7.62
C VAL A 40 -4.70 -1.79 -8.78
N GLY A 41 -5.52 -0.82 -9.23
CA GLY A 41 -6.41 -0.98 -10.37
C GLY A 41 -5.65 -1.27 -11.67
N LEU A 42 -4.64 -0.46 -11.97
CA LEU A 42 -3.77 -0.62 -13.15
C LEU A 42 -3.03 -1.96 -13.11
N THR A 43 -2.49 -2.34 -11.95
CA THR A 43 -1.80 -3.62 -11.78
C THR A 43 -2.74 -4.81 -12.00
N LYS A 44 -3.96 -4.78 -11.46
CA LYS A 44 -4.96 -5.83 -11.69
C LYS A 44 -5.31 -5.97 -13.17
N ALA A 45 -5.52 -4.84 -13.86
CA ALA A 45 -5.81 -4.84 -15.29
C ALA A 45 -4.64 -5.42 -16.10
N LEU A 46 -3.40 -5.00 -15.80
CA LEU A 46 -2.19 -5.51 -16.44
C LEU A 46 -2.03 -7.02 -16.21
N VAL A 47 -2.07 -7.48 -14.96
CA VAL A 47 -1.92 -8.90 -14.62
C VAL A 47 -3.02 -9.76 -15.26
N GLY A 48 -4.25 -9.23 -15.35
CA GLY A 48 -5.36 -9.90 -16.03
C GLY A 48 -5.19 -10.00 -17.56
N SER A 49 -4.32 -9.18 -18.16
CA SER A 49 -4.02 -9.19 -19.60
C SER A 49 -2.79 -10.03 -19.98
N LEU A 50 -1.98 -10.45 -19.00
CA LEU A 50 -0.82 -11.30 -19.21
C LEU A 50 -1.24 -12.73 -19.61
N ASP A 51 -0.38 -13.40 -20.37
CA ASP A 51 -0.52 -14.83 -20.58
C ASP A 51 -0.20 -15.63 -19.30
N GLU A 52 -0.53 -16.92 -19.33
CA GLU A 52 -0.46 -17.78 -18.15
C GLU A 52 0.93 -17.83 -17.54
N ALA A 53 1.97 -18.05 -18.36
CA ALA A 53 3.35 -18.15 -17.90
C ALA A 53 3.81 -16.89 -17.16
N ARG A 54 3.55 -15.69 -17.71
CA ARG A 54 3.95 -14.43 -17.09
C ARG A 54 3.11 -14.09 -15.87
N ARG A 55 1.83 -14.42 -15.91
CA ARG A 55 0.93 -14.23 -14.76
C ARG A 55 1.34 -15.11 -13.59
N GLU A 56 1.74 -16.35 -13.81
CA GLU A 56 2.27 -17.23 -12.75
C GLU A 56 3.60 -16.72 -12.20
N LEU A 57 4.50 -16.25 -13.08
CA LEU A 57 5.82 -15.78 -12.68
C LEU A 57 5.80 -14.43 -11.94
N TYR A 58 5.01 -13.48 -12.42
CA TYR A 58 5.02 -12.08 -11.96
C TYR A 58 3.74 -11.63 -11.27
N GLY A 59 2.59 -12.21 -11.64
CA GLY A 59 1.28 -11.68 -11.27
C GLY A 59 1.06 -11.56 -9.77
N THR A 60 1.42 -12.60 -9.01
CA THR A 60 1.31 -12.59 -7.54
C THR A 60 2.17 -11.49 -6.91
N LEU A 61 3.43 -11.36 -7.35
CA LEU A 61 4.37 -10.36 -6.84
C LEU A 61 3.88 -8.94 -7.13
N MET A 62 3.41 -8.69 -8.36
CA MET A 62 2.89 -7.37 -8.72
C MET A 62 1.67 -7.00 -7.89
N LEU A 63 0.73 -7.94 -7.70
CA LEU A 63 -0.46 -7.71 -6.89
C LEU A 63 -0.10 -7.46 -5.43
N GLU A 64 0.80 -8.26 -4.85
CA GLU A 64 1.30 -8.06 -3.49
C GLU A 64 1.96 -6.69 -3.31
N ASP A 65 2.85 -6.30 -4.23
CA ASP A 65 3.51 -4.99 -4.19
C ASP A 65 2.50 -3.85 -4.25
N SER A 66 1.55 -3.91 -5.18
CA SER A 66 0.54 -2.87 -5.34
C SER A 66 -0.38 -2.74 -4.12
N LEU A 67 -0.85 -3.87 -3.56
CA LEU A 67 -1.71 -3.88 -2.38
C LEU A 67 -0.97 -3.40 -1.13
N SER A 68 0.32 -3.71 -1.03
CA SER A 68 1.15 -3.27 0.09
C SER A 68 1.26 -1.75 0.19
N LEU A 69 1.20 -1.01 -0.94
CA LEU A 69 1.16 0.45 -0.90
C LEU A 69 -0.01 0.97 -0.05
N THR A 70 -1.21 0.41 -0.26
CA THR A 70 -2.41 0.80 0.49
C THR A 70 -2.35 0.32 1.95
N ALA A 71 -1.99 -0.95 2.17
CA ALA A 71 -2.01 -1.56 3.50
C ALA A 71 -1.00 -0.90 4.45
N LYS A 72 0.23 -0.64 3.97
CA LYS A 72 1.27 -0.02 4.79
C LYS A 72 0.99 1.46 5.02
N PHE A 73 0.39 2.16 4.07
CA PHE A 73 -0.03 3.55 4.27
C PHE A 73 -1.11 3.65 5.36
N SER A 74 -2.17 2.82 5.28
CA SER A 74 -3.20 2.78 6.33
C SER A 74 -2.61 2.46 7.70
N ALA A 75 -1.67 1.52 7.78
CA ALA A 75 -1.00 1.17 9.04
C ALA A 75 -0.18 2.34 9.61
N ALA A 76 0.49 3.13 8.76
CA ALA A 76 1.25 4.30 9.18
C ALA A 76 0.34 5.45 9.65
N GLU A 77 -0.76 5.69 8.97
CA GLU A 77 -1.70 6.77 9.31
C GLU A 77 -2.46 6.54 10.62
N ASN A 78 -2.60 5.27 11.02
CA ASN A 78 -3.24 4.86 12.28
C ASN A 78 -2.25 4.74 13.44
N SER A 79 -1.01 5.21 13.27
CA SER A 79 0.00 5.25 14.33
C SER A 79 0.45 6.70 14.55
N SER A 80 0.78 7.07 15.80
CA SER A 80 1.48 8.33 16.07
C SER A 80 3.00 8.16 16.08
N ASP A 81 3.48 6.95 16.37
CA ASP A 81 4.89 6.64 16.58
C ASP A 81 5.72 6.79 15.30
N TYR A 82 6.76 7.62 15.40
CA TYR A 82 7.66 7.94 14.30
C TYR A 82 8.38 6.71 13.74
N VAL A 83 8.84 5.80 14.59
CA VAL A 83 9.59 4.61 14.18
C VAL A 83 8.69 3.70 13.36
N ILE A 84 7.47 3.43 13.84
CA ILE A 84 6.46 2.66 13.12
C ILE A 84 6.14 3.30 11.76
N LYS A 85 5.91 4.63 11.72
CA LYS A 85 5.66 5.35 10.47
C LYS A 85 6.80 5.21 9.47
N MET A 86 8.04 5.37 9.93
CA MET A 86 9.24 5.26 9.10
C MET A 86 9.44 3.84 8.56
N GLU A 87 9.19 2.80 9.36
CA GLU A 87 9.20 1.42 8.89
C GLU A 87 8.20 1.19 7.76
N LYS A 88 6.96 1.67 7.94
CA LYS A 88 5.91 1.47 6.93
C LYS A 88 6.24 2.25 5.66
N ALA A 89 6.78 3.46 5.79
CA ALA A 89 7.28 4.23 4.66
C ALA A 89 8.42 3.51 3.91
N MET A 90 9.32 2.86 4.63
CA MET A 90 10.39 2.04 4.03
C MET A 90 9.83 0.84 3.27
N LEU A 91 8.87 0.11 3.83
CA LEU A 91 8.19 -0.99 3.14
C LEU A 91 7.46 -0.52 1.88
N ILE A 92 6.72 0.59 1.95
CA ILE A 92 6.06 1.21 0.78
C ILE A 92 7.08 1.47 -0.33
N LYS A 93 8.24 2.06 0.01
CA LYS A 93 9.29 2.35 -0.97
C LYS A 93 9.85 1.07 -1.61
N ILE A 94 10.03 0.01 -0.83
CA ILE A 94 10.51 -1.29 -1.36
C ILE A 94 9.50 -1.86 -2.37
N HIS A 95 8.22 -1.95 -2.00
CA HIS A 95 7.18 -2.48 -2.87
C HIS A 95 6.99 -1.63 -4.14
N ALA A 96 7.00 -0.29 -4.01
CA ALA A 96 6.89 0.60 -5.18
C ALA A 96 8.06 0.40 -6.17
N LYS A 97 9.29 0.23 -5.66
CA LYS A 97 10.47 -0.03 -6.49
C LYS A 97 10.45 -1.42 -7.12
N SER A 98 9.97 -2.42 -6.38
CA SER A 98 9.80 -3.79 -6.87
C SER A 98 8.82 -3.82 -8.03
N LEU A 99 7.62 -3.26 -7.82
CA LEU A 99 6.58 -3.14 -8.86
C LEU A 99 7.10 -2.41 -10.10
N PHE A 100 7.79 -1.27 -9.91
CA PHE A 100 8.39 -0.52 -11.00
C PHE A 100 9.41 -1.35 -11.78
N SER A 101 10.27 -2.10 -11.09
CA SER A 101 11.27 -2.98 -11.73
C SER A 101 10.63 -4.10 -12.54
N ILE A 102 9.57 -4.74 -12.02
CA ILE A 102 8.84 -5.79 -12.74
C ILE A 102 8.24 -5.26 -14.04
N THR A 103 7.80 -3.98 -14.08
CA THR A 103 7.31 -3.40 -15.35
C THR A 103 8.35 -3.40 -16.47
N TYR A 104 9.64 -3.26 -16.15
CA TYR A 104 10.72 -3.33 -17.15
C TYR A 104 11.04 -4.77 -17.53
N GLN A 105 10.97 -5.70 -16.57
CA GLN A 105 11.15 -7.13 -16.86
C GLN A 105 10.10 -7.61 -17.87
N LEU A 106 8.83 -7.25 -17.68
CA LEU A 106 7.75 -7.60 -18.62
C LEU A 106 7.91 -6.93 -20.01
N ALA A 107 8.49 -5.74 -20.09
CA ALA A 107 8.74 -5.07 -21.37
C ALA A 107 9.83 -5.77 -22.19
N LEU A 108 10.84 -6.37 -21.53
CA LEU A 108 11.90 -7.13 -22.21
C LEU A 108 11.39 -8.43 -22.84
N GLU A 109 10.25 -8.95 -22.38
CA GLU A 109 9.66 -10.20 -22.87
C GLU A 109 8.71 -10.02 -24.06
N GLU A 110 8.75 -8.86 -24.73
CA GLU A 110 7.92 -8.49 -25.89
C GLU A 110 6.41 -8.67 -25.65
N THR A 111 5.97 -8.41 -24.41
CA THR A 111 4.55 -8.39 -24.08
C THR A 111 3.89 -7.28 -24.89
N HIS A 112 2.78 -7.57 -25.57
CA HIS A 112 2.01 -6.57 -26.35
C HIS A 112 1.27 -5.56 -25.46
N ALA A 113 1.87 -5.20 -24.30
CA ALA A 113 1.27 -4.44 -23.21
C ALA A 113 2.06 -3.16 -22.87
N GLU A 114 2.92 -2.66 -23.75
CA GLU A 114 3.82 -1.54 -23.45
C GLU A 114 3.07 -0.28 -22.99
N GLU A 115 1.91 0.03 -23.57
CA GLU A 115 1.08 1.16 -23.12
C GLU A 115 0.59 0.98 -21.67
N HIS A 116 0.17 -0.24 -21.29
CA HIS A 116 -0.25 -0.55 -19.93
C HIS A 116 0.92 -0.49 -18.94
N LEU A 117 2.11 -0.94 -19.34
CA LEU A 117 3.33 -0.85 -18.55
C LEU A 117 3.73 0.61 -18.33
N GLN A 118 3.67 1.43 -19.38
CA GLN A 118 3.99 2.85 -19.29
C GLN A 118 3.02 3.60 -18.38
N LEU A 119 1.71 3.35 -18.50
CA LEU A 119 0.70 3.93 -17.60
C LEU A 119 0.96 3.57 -16.13
N LEU A 120 1.34 2.32 -15.84
CA LEU A 120 1.67 1.89 -14.49
C LEU A 120 2.94 2.58 -13.96
N ARG A 121 3.98 2.72 -14.78
CA ARG A 121 5.22 3.45 -14.42
C ARG A 121 4.94 4.91 -14.09
N GLU A 122 4.14 5.59 -14.91
CA GLU A 122 3.74 6.99 -14.67
C GLU A 122 2.96 7.14 -13.36
N ALA A 123 2.01 6.23 -13.10
CA ALA A 123 1.27 6.22 -11.85
C ALA A 123 2.18 6.03 -10.61
N ILE A 124 3.19 5.16 -10.70
CA ILE A 124 4.19 4.95 -9.64
C ILE A 124 5.04 6.20 -9.43
N GLU A 125 5.44 6.91 -10.49
CA GLU A 125 6.21 8.15 -10.36
C GLU A 125 5.40 9.30 -9.75
N GLU A 126 4.12 9.41 -10.10
CA GLU A 126 3.21 10.35 -9.43
C GLU A 126 3.01 9.99 -7.96
N TYR A 127 2.84 8.70 -7.65
CA TYR A 127 2.78 8.21 -6.28
C TYR A 127 4.05 8.56 -5.50
N ARG A 128 5.24 8.42 -6.10
CA ARG A 128 6.52 8.77 -5.46
C ARG A 128 6.57 10.26 -5.07
N LYS A 129 6.03 11.16 -5.90
CA LYS A 129 5.97 12.60 -5.57
C LYS A 129 5.09 12.84 -4.35
N LEU A 130 3.87 12.27 -4.34
CA LEU A 130 2.96 12.35 -3.19
C LEU A 130 3.57 11.73 -1.93
N PHE A 131 4.29 10.62 -2.07
CA PHE A 131 4.97 9.94 -0.96
C PHE A 131 6.03 10.84 -0.33
N LEU A 132 6.80 11.56 -1.14
CA LEU A 132 7.81 12.50 -0.64
C LEU A 132 7.21 13.67 0.14
N ASP A 133 5.99 14.09 -0.19
CA ASP A 133 5.30 15.13 0.57
C ASP A 133 4.76 14.56 1.88
N TRP A 134 4.17 13.37 1.85
CA TRP A 134 3.67 12.67 3.03
C TRP A 134 4.75 12.41 4.10
N ILE A 135 5.93 11.92 3.73
CA ILE A 135 7.00 11.65 4.71
C ILE A 135 7.51 12.91 5.44
N LYS A 136 7.33 14.10 4.85
CA LYS A 136 7.73 15.37 5.50
C LYS A 136 6.81 15.73 6.66
N GLU A 137 5.63 15.12 6.73
CA GLU A 137 4.64 15.36 7.78
C GLU A 137 4.93 14.56 9.06
N PHE A 138 5.92 13.67 9.04
CA PHE A 138 6.23 12.82 10.19
C PHE A 138 6.90 13.62 11.31
N ASP A 139 6.27 13.64 12.49
CA ASP A 139 6.87 14.22 13.70
C ASP A 139 7.82 13.21 14.34
N SER A 140 9.09 13.58 14.43
CA SER A 140 10.14 12.73 15.01
C SER A 140 10.26 12.84 16.53
N LYS A 141 9.43 13.65 17.19
CA LYS A 141 9.44 13.80 18.65
C LYS A 141 8.81 12.61 19.38
N ASP A 142 7.76 12.04 18.81
CA ASP A 142 7.08 10.85 19.35
C ASP A 142 7.76 9.60 18.78
N ARG A 143 8.81 9.13 19.43
CA ARG A 143 9.58 7.94 19.02
C ARG A 143 9.73 6.96 20.17
N THR A 144 9.30 5.73 19.95
CA THR A 144 9.55 4.60 20.84
C THR A 144 10.69 3.77 20.27
N ASP A 145 11.64 3.40 21.11
CA ASP A 145 12.73 2.52 20.69
C ASP A 145 12.21 1.09 20.46
N ASP A 146 12.39 0.60 19.23
CA ASP A 146 12.00 -0.74 18.79
C ASP A 146 13.12 -1.79 19.03
N GLY A 147 14.29 -1.35 19.48
CA GLY A 147 15.46 -2.19 19.74
C GLY A 147 16.30 -2.53 18.49
N TRP A 148 15.92 -2.06 17.31
CA TRP A 148 16.67 -2.27 16.06
C TRP A 148 17.57 -1.09 15.69
N GLY A 149 17.33 0.09 16.25
CA GLY A 149 18.24 1.23 16.13
C GLY A 149 18.22 1.94 14.76
N ILE A 150 17.29 1.59 13.86
CA ILE A 150 17.28 2.10 12.47
C ILE A 150 16.77 3.54 12.41
N PHE A 151 15.79 3.90 13.24
CA PHE A 151 15.12 5.21 13.22
C PHE A 151 15.21 5.98 14.54
N THR A 152 16.02 5.51 15.49
CA THR A 152 16.14 6.08 16.84
C THR A 152 17.44 6.85 17.05
N GLY A 153 18.36 6.83 16.07
CA GLY A 153 19.66 7.52 16.10
C GLY A 153 19.61 9.03 15.85
#